data_AF-A0A560KVE0-F1
#
_entry.id   AF-A0A560KVE0-F1
#
_cell.length_a   1.000
_cell.length_b   1.000
_cell.length_c   1.000
_cell.angle_alpha   90.00
_cell.angle_beta   90.00
_cell.angle_gamma   90.00
#
_symmetry.space_group_name_H-M   'P 1'
#
loop_
_entity.id
_entity.type
_entity.pdbx_description
1 polymer ?
#
loop_
_entity_poly.entity_id
_entity_poly.type
_entity_poly.pdbx_seq_one_letter_code
_entity_poly.pdbx_strand_id
1 'polypeptide(L)'
;MTDDSLRRPQITAEEADKLQRARDRMIARDKVIDEMVDNNERQITNEHARGGAEIELACAVRGAARAEARTEEHAELERAIARLEMLREEHRRLVAEREWLNTSLREIDDGPSPDEHERSGHA
;
A
#
# COMPACT_ATOMS: atom_id res chain seq x y z
N MET A 1 16.47 -58.61 -6.89
CA MET A 1 16.25 -57.29 -7.51
C MET A 1 15.69 -56.39 -6.43
N THR A 2 16.51 -55.45 -5.96
CA THR A 2 16.18 -54.50 -4.90
C THR A 2 15.29 -53.41 -5.49
N ASP A 3 14.01 -53.46 -5.14
CA ASP A 3 13.06 -52.39 -5.43
C ASP A 3 13.25 -51.29 -4.37
N ASP A 4 14.33 -50.51 -4.54
CA ASP A 4 14.70 -49.39 -3.65
C ASP A 4 14.40 -48.05 -4.33
N SER A 5 13.42 -48.04 -5.24
CA SER A 5 12.97 -46.82 -5.91
C SER A 5 11.68 -46.34 -5.26
N LEU A 6 11.69 -45.08 -4.79
CA LEU A 6 10.56 -44.33 -4.22
C LEU A 6 10.37 -44.36 -2.69
N ARG A 7 11.44 -44.51 -1.88
CA ARG A 7 11.40 -43.93 -0.53
C ARG A 7 11.45 -42.40 -0.65
N ARG A 8 10.27 -41.77 -0.78
CA ARG A 8 10.12 -40.32 -0.59
C ARG A 8 10.85 -39.94 0.71
N PRO A 9 11.65 -38.86 0.74
CA PRO A 9 12.25 -38.39 1.98
C PRO A 9 11.13 -38.23 3.01
N GLN A 10 11.21 -38.96 4.13
CA GLN A 10 10.25 -38.81 5.22
C GLN A 10 10.59 -37.51 5.92
N ILE A 11 9.90 -36.44 5.52
CA ILE A 11 9.95 -35.16 6.22
C ILE A 11 9.42 -35.36 7.63
N THR A 12 10.17 -34.90 8.61
CA THR A 12 9.79 -34.90 10.02
C THR A 12 8.59 -33.96 10.24
N ALA A 13 7.85 -34.15 11.34
CA ALA A 13 6.75 -33.25 11.70
C ALA A 13 7.23 -31.79 11.83
N GLU A 14 8.42 -31.58 12.39
CA GLU A 14 9.03 -30.25 12.51
C GLU A 14 9.36 -29.62 11.15
N GLU A 15 9.82 -30.41 10.17
CA GLU A 15 10.07 -29.93 8.81
C GLU A 15 8.75 -29.61 8.09
N ALA A 16 7.71 -30.43 8.28
CA ALA A 16 6.38 -30.16 7.75
C ALA A 16 5.82 -28.85 8.31
N ASP A 17 5.95 -28.61 9.62
CA ASP A 17 5.52 -27.37 10.28
C ASP A 17 6.31 -26.15 9.79
N LYS A 18 7.63 -26.28 9.59
CA LYS A 18 8.47 -25.23 9.02
C LYS A 18 8.04 -24.88 7.59
N LEU A 19 7.78 -25.89 6.76
CA LEU A 19 7.31 -25.70 5.39
C LEU A 19 5.94 -25.04 5.35
N GLN A 20 5.03 -25.44 6.23
CA GLN A 20 3.71 -24.83 6.33
C GLN A 20 3.80 -23.35 6.73
N ARG A 21 4.58 -23.02 7.77
CA ARG A 21 4.83 -21.62 8.16
C ARG A 21 5.47 -20.79 7.04
N ALA A 22 6.41 -21.37 6.30
CA ALA A 22 7.02 -20.70 5.15
C ALA A 22 6.01 -20.42 4.04
N ARG A 23 5.13 -21.40 3.74
CA ARG A 23 4.03 -21.23 2.79
C ARG A 23 3.05 -20.15 3.23
N ASP A 24 2.68 -20.14 4.50
CA ASP A 24 1.73 -19.15 5.03
C ASP A 24 2.30 -17.73 4.99
N ARG A 25 3.60 -17.55 5.32
CA ARG A 25 4.30 -16.27 5.14
C ARG A 25 4.33 -15.84 3.68
N MET A 26 4.64 -16.75 2.76
CA MET A 26 4.64 -16.44 1.32
C MET A 26 3.28 -15.95 0.85
N ILE A 27 2.19 -16.61 1.27
CA ILE A 27 0.82 -16.21 0.92
C ILE A 27 0.47 -14.85 1.53
N ALA A 28 0.85 -14.61 2.79
CA ALA A 28 0.61 -13.32 3.44
C ALA A 28 1.37 -12.19 2.73
N ARG A 29 2.63 -12.43 2.37
CA ARG A 29 3.49 -11.52 1.61
C ARG A 29 2.88 -11.17 0.26
N ASP A 30 2.42 -12.17 -0.48
CA ASP A 30 1.82 -12.01 -1.81
C ASP A 30 0.59 -11.09 -1.74
N LYS A 31 -0.30 -11.30 -0.76
CA LYS A 31 -1.46 -10.43 -0.54
C LYS A 31 -1.09 -8.98 -0.25
N VAL A 32 -0.08 -8.75 0.59
CA VAL A 32 0.38 -7.38 0.89
C VAL A 32 0.97 -6.73 -0.36
N ILE A 33 1.69 -7.49 -1.19
CA ILE A 33 2.23 -6.99 -2.46
C ILE A 33 1.09 -6.57 -3.40
N ASP A 34 0.03 -7.37 -3.52
CA ASP A 34 -1.14 -7.01 -4.34
C ASP A 34 -1.77 -5.70 -3.86
N GLU A 35 -2.00 -5.55 -2.55
CA GLU A 35 -2.51 -4.31 -1.96
C GLU A 35 -1.58 -3.11 -2.20
N MET A 36 -0.26 -3.32 -2.20
CA MET A 36 0.72 -2.28 -2.57
C MET A 36 0.63 -1.88 -4.04
N VAL A 37 0.40 -2.83 -4.95
CA VAL A 37 0.20 -2.53 -6.37
C VAL A 37 -1.05 -1.67 -6.56
N ASP A 38 -2.17 -2.07 -5.96
CA ASP A 38 -3.44 -1.33 -6.03
C ASP A 38 -3.30 0.08 -5.44
N ASN A 39 -2.62 0.22 -4.30
CA ASN A 39 -2.35 1.52 -3.70
C ASN A 39 -1.49 2.40 -4.62
N ASN A 40 -0.45 1.84 -5.25
CA ASN A 40 0.40 2.57 -6.20
C ASN A 40 -0.40 3.06 -7.41
N GLU A 41 -1.29 2.24 -7.97
CA GLU A 41 -2.16 2.63 -9.08
C GLU A 41 -3.08 3.80 -8.69
N ARG A 42 -3.67 3.74 -7.50
CA ARG A 42 -4.48 4.83 -6.95
C ARG A 42 -3.66 6.10 -6.73
N GLN A 43 -2.41 5.99 -6.28
CA GLN A 43 -1.51 7.14 -6.13
C GLN A 43 -1.21 7.82 -7.47
N ILE A 44 -0.86 7.04 -8.51
CA ILE A 44 -0.61 7.56 -9.86
C ILE A 44 -1.86 8.26 -10.40
N THR A 45 -3.03 7.62 -10.26
CA THR A 45 -4.30 8.20 -10.69
C THR A 45 -4.61 9.51 -9.95
N ASN A 46 -4.39 9.56 -8.64
CA ASN A 46 -4.56 10.77 -7.84
C ASN A 46 -3.59 11.87 -8.26
N GLU A 47 -2.32 11.55 -8.54
CA GLU A 47 -1.32 12.51 -9.00
C GLU A 47 -1.73 13.17 -10.32
N HIS A 48 -2.17 12.36 -11.30
CA HIS A 48 -2.68 12.89 -12.57
C HIS A 48 -3.91 13.79 -12.37
N ALA A 49 -4.86 13.35 -11.54
CA ALA A 49 -6.05 14.15 -11.23
C ALA A 49 -5.69 15.47 -10.53
N ARG A 50 -4.70 15.46 -9.63
CA ARG A 50 -4.21 16.65 -8.93
C ARG A 50 -3.54 17.62 -9.90
N GLY A 51 -2.70 17.14 -10.80
CA GLY A 51 -2.10 17.98 -11.84
C GLY A 51 -3.15 18.67 -12.73
N GLY A 52 -4.23 17.95 -13.10
CA GLY A 52 -5.37 18.54 -13.80
C GLY A 52 -6.09 19.61 -12.96
N ALA A 53 -6.37 19.32 -11.69
CA ALA A 53 -7.04 20.24 -10.77
C ALA A 53 -6.21 21.51 -10.49
N GLU A 54 -4.89 21.42 -10.49
CA GLU A 54 -4.00 22.59 -10.34
C GLU A 54 -4.10 23.53 -11.56
N ILE A 55 -4.22 22.97 -12.77
CA ILE A 55 -4.45 23.74 -13.99
C ILE A 55 -5.83 24.40 -13.95
N GLU A 56 -6.88 23.66 -13.58
CA GLU A 56 -8.25 24.17 -13.41
C GLU A 56 -8.27 25.33 -12.40
N LEU A 57 -7.61 25.17 -11.25
CA LEU A 57 -7.49 26.21 -10.23
C LEU A 57 -6.78 27.46 -10.77
N ALA A 58 -5.66 27.30 -11.48
CA ALA A 58 -4.95 28.42 -12.08
C ALA A 58 -5.82 29.18 -13.10
N CYS A 59 -6.64 28.46 -13.88
CA CYS A 59 -7.63 29.07 -14.77
C CYS A 59 -8.71 29.84 -14.00
N ALA A 60 -9.30 29.23 -12.97
CA ALA A 60 -10.36 29.84 -12.18
C ALA A 60 -9.87 31.09 -11.41
N VAL A 61 -8.65 31.05 -10.85
CA VAL A 61 -8.01 32.22 -10.22
C VAL A 61 -7.89 33.37 -11.21
N ARG A 62 -7.43 33.11 -12.44
CA ARG A 62 -7.36 34.16 -13.49
C ARG A 62 -8.73 34.68 -13.89
N GLY A 63 -9.74 33.81 -13.93
CA GLY A 63 -11.13 34.19 -14.24
C GLY A 63 -11.70 35.13 -13.18
N ALA A 64 -11.60 34.74 -11.90
CA ALA A 64 -12.08 35.50 -10.76
C ALA A 64 -11.33 36.82 -10.53
N ALA A 65 -10.08 36.93 -10.99
CA ALA A 65 -9.28 38.16 -10.90
C ALA A 65 -9.67 39.24 -11.93
N ARG A 66 -10.56 38.94 -12.89
CA ARG A 66 -11.01 39.93 -13.89
C ARG A 66 -11.94 40.95 -13.25
N ALA A 67 -11.83 42.21 -13.68
CA ALA A 67 -12.67 43.30 -13.17
C ALA A 67 -14.19 43.09 -13.39
N GLU A 68 -14.55 42.23 -14.34
CA GLU A 68 -15.94 41.88 -14.69
C GLU A 68 -16.35 40.49 -14.19
N ALA A 69 -15.54 39.85 -13.33
CA ALA A 69 -15.85 38.54 -12.78
C ALA A 69 -17.22 38.58 -12.08
N ARG A 70 -18.08 37.62 -12.41
CA ARG A 70 -19.40 37.48 -11.82
C ARG A 70 -19.38 36.38 -10.77
N THR A 71 -20.52 36.19 -10.13
CA THR A 71 -20.71 35.17 -9.09
C THR A 71 -20.37 33.77 -9.60
N GLU A 72 -20.52 33.50 -10.89
CA GLU A 72 -20.24 32.20 -11.49
C GLU A 72 -18.73 31.89 -11.51
N GLU A 73 -17.89 32.86 -11.87
CA GLU A 73 -16.44 32.73 -11.90
C GLU A 73 -15.87 32.56 -10.49
N HIS A 74 -16.44 33.23 -9.48
CA HIS A 74 -16.11 32.98 -8.08
C HIS A 74 -16.57 31.60 -7.61
N ALA A 75 -17.76 31.14 -8.01
CA ALA A 75 -18.22 29.80 -7.68
C ALA A 75 -17.37 28.70 -8.34
N GLU A 76 -16.84 28.96 -9.54
CA GLU A 76 -15.88 28.06 -10.20
C GLU A 76 -14.56 27.99 -9.45
N LEU A 77 -14.05 29.12 -8.96
CA LEU A 77 -12.87 29.17 -8.10
C LEU A 77 -13.05 28.32 -6.84
N GLU A 78 -14.16 28.50 -6.12
CA GLU A 78 -14.45 27.71 -4.91
C GLU A 78 -14.54 26.21 -5.21
N ARG A 79 -15.17 25.82 -6.32
CA ARG A 79 -15.22 24.40 -6.75
C ARG A 79 -13.83 23.85 -7.06
N ALA A 80 -12.98 24.62 -7.73
CA ALA A 80 -11.62 24.21 -8.06
C ALA A 80 -10.74 24.05 -6.80
N ILE A 81 -10.88 24.96 -5.82
CA ILE A 81 -10.21 24.86 -4.52
C ILE A 81 -10.66 23.59 -3.79
N ALA A 82 -11.97 23.40 -3.62
CA ALA A 82 -12.51 22.25 -2.90
C ALA A 82 -12.11 20.92 -3.54
N ARG A 83 -12.10 20.85 -4.88
CA ARG A 83 -11.64 19.67 -5.62
C ARG A 83 -10.17 19.37 -5.36
N LEU A 84 -9.30 20.38 -5.40
CA LEU A 84 -7.88 20.21 -5.15
C LEU A 84 -7.60 19.77 -3.71
N GLU A 85 -8.32 20.32 -2.74
CA GLU A 85 -8.22 19.93 -1.33
C GLU A 85 -8.62 18.47 -1.10
N MET A 86 -9.73 18.04 -1.70
CA MET A 86 -10.16 16.64 -1.67
C MET A 86 -9.08 15.71 -2.22
N LEU A 87 -8.46 16.05 -3.36
CA LEU A 87 -7.40 15.25 -3.97
C LEU A 87 -6.15 15.20 -3.09
N ARG A 88 -5.80 16.29 -2.40
CA ARG A 88 -4.69 16.35 -1.44
C ARG A 88 -4.95 15.50 -0.20
N GLU A 89 -6.19 15.47 0.30
CA GLU A 89 -6.59 14.59 1.39
C GLU A 89 -6.48 13.12 0.97
N GLU A 90 -7.00 12.76 -0.19
CA GLU A 90 -6.88 11.40 -0.72
C GLU A 90 -5.41 10.99 -0.87
N HIS A 91 -4.55 11.88 -1.37
CA HIS A 91 -3.11 11.63 -1.44
C HIS A 91 -2.50 11.32 -0.07
N ARG A 92 -2.84 12.11 0.96
CA ARG A 92 -2.36 11.87 2.34
C ARG A 92 -2.81 10.52 2.85
N ARG A 93 -4.05 10.12 2.58
CA ARG A 93 -4.60 8.81 2.96
C ARG A 93 -3.86 7.67 2.26
N LEU A 94 -3.60 7.79 0.96
CA LEU A 94 -2.87 6.80 0.18
C LEU A 94 -1.42 6.64 0.63
N VAL A 95 -0.75 7.74 1.00
CA VAL A 95 0.61 7.71 1.56
C VAL A 95 0.64 6.98 2.90
N ALA A 96 -0.30 7.28 3.80
CA ALA A 96 -0.40 6.59 5.08
C ALA A 96 -0.68 5.09 4.90
N GLU A 97 -1.57 4.73 3.97
CA GLU A 97 -1.84 3.33 3.62
C GLU A 97 -0.56 2.63 3.08
N ARG A 98 0.20 3.28 2.21
CA ARG A 98 1.50 2.76 1.72
C ARG A 98 2.50 2.55 2.86
N GLU A 99 2.61 3.48 3.80
CA GLU A 99 3.49 3.36 4.95
C GLU A 99 3.10 2.17 5.85
N TRP A 100 1.79 1.99 6.06
CA TRP A 100 1.26 0.84 6.77
C TRP A 100 1.58 -0.47 6.03
N LEU A 101 1.32 -0.56 4.72
CA LEU A 101 1.63 -1.74 3.90
C LEU A 101 3.13 -2.09 3.91
N ASN A 102 4.00 -1.09 3.82
CA ASN A 102 5.45 -1.28 3.93
C ASN A 102 5.85 -1.84 5.31
N THR A 103 5.17 -1.42 6.36
CA THR A 103 5.41 -1.90 7.73
C THR A 103 4.94 -3.35 7.86
N SER A 104 3.71 -3.64 7.42
CA SER A 104 3.14 -5.00 7.39
C SER A 104 4.03 -5.97 6.60
N LEU A 105 4.58 -5.55 5.46
CA LEU A 105 5.49 -6.37 4.67
C LEU A 105 6.79 -6.71 5.43
N ARG A 106 7.38 -5.73 6.13
CA ARG A 106 8.58 -5.96 6.95
C ARG A 106 8.29 -6.94 8.09
N GLU A 107 7.16 -6.78 8.77
CA GLU A 107 6.75 -7.71 9.85
C GLU A 107 6.59 -9.15 9.35
N ILE A 108 6.11 -9.34 8.13
CA ILE A 108 6.00 -10.67 7.50
C ILE A 108 7.39 -11.23 7.15
N ASP A 109 8.27 -10.39 6.59
CA ASP A 109 9.61 -10.80 6.14
C ASP A 109 10.55 -11.12 7.33
N ASP A 110 10.44 -10.37 8.43
CA ASP A 110 11.26 -10.58 9.63
C ASP A 110 10.93 -11.92 10.33
N GLY A 111 9.68 -12.39 10.22
CA GLY A 111 9.21 -13.64 10.82
C GLY A 111 9.38 -13.70 12.35
N PRO A 112 8.97 -14.80 13.00
CA PRO A 112 9.33 -15.02 14.41
C PRO A 112 10.85 -15.23 14.50
N SER A 113 11.54 -14.36 15.24
CA SER A 113 12.97 -14.51 15.50
C SER A 113 13.23 -15.85 16.20
N PRO A 114 14.25 -16.62 15.79
CA PRO A 114 14.63 -17.84 16.50
C PRO A 114 15.03 -17.58 17.98
N ASP A 115 15.36 -16.33 18.34
CA ASP A 115 15.73 -15.94 19.70
C ASP A 115 14.56 -15.86 20.70
N GLU A 116 13.30 -15.92 20.25
CA GLU A 116 12.15 -15.86 21.16
C GLU A 116 11.92 -17.18 21.92
N HIS A 117 12.46 -18.30 21.44
CA HIS A 117 12.41 -19.57 22.17
C HIS A 117 13.54 -19.75 23.20
N GLU A 118 14.61 -18.96 23.14
CA GLU A 118 15.74 -19.11 24.08
C GLU A 118 15.61 -18.25 25.35
N ARG A 119 14.72 -17.23 25.39
CA ARG A 119 14.56 -16.35 26.56
C ARG A 119 13.61 -16.84 27.65
N SER A 120 13.01 -18.01 27.50
CA SER A 120 12.17 -18.62 28.55
C SER A 120 12.96 -19.53 29.51
N GLY A 121 14.24 -19.76 29.23
CA GLY A 121 15.04 -20.75 29.95
C GLY A 121 16.32 -20.20 30.58
N HIS A 122 16.31 -19.10 31.33
CA HIS A 122 17.29 -18.83 32.40
C HIS A 122 17.01 -17.53 33.18
N ALA A 123 16.42 -17.66 34.37
CA ALA A 123 16.94 -17.18 35.67
C ALA A 123 15.88 -17.39 36.76
#